data_AF-A0A139LVD5-F1
#
_entry.id   AF-A0A139LVD5-F1
#
_cell.length_a   1.000
_cell.length_b   1.000
_cell.length_c   1.000
_cell.angle_alpha   90.00
_cell.angle_beta   90.00
_cell.angle_gamma   90.00
#
_symmetry.space_group_name_H-M   'P 1'
#
loop_
_entity.id
_entity.type
_entity.pdbx_description
1 polymer ?
#
loop_
_entity_poly.entity_id
_entity_poly.type
_entity_poly.pdbx_seq_one_letter_code
_entity_poly.pdbx_strand_id
1 'polypeptide(L)'
;MSLSEETLALQRAAHDLMYLGMDGNPVYSDDLSRRNGEVYRLTTALYNSGVKGSTVEEQANVCLALLMGYSASFIDHGEKQKHIQEVLDRCWDILDALPASLLKLRLLTACYGEVFDEPLADEGRIIIASWDSTSLTVEQQEAIEEFQNAIDNPYPWEEVKD
;
A
#
# COMPACT_ATOMS: atom_id res chain seq x y z
N MET A 1 -11.23 -9.78 -16.86
CA MET A 1 -11.20 -8.49 -16.15
C MET A 1 -10.04 -7.70 -16.73
N SER A 2 -10.10 -6.38 -16.75
CA SER A 2 -8.95 -5.56 -17.15
C SER A 2 -7.94 -5.47 -16.00
N LEU A 3 -6.67 -5.21 -16.32
CA LEU A 3 -5.61 -5.04 -15.30
C LEU A 3 -5.95 -3.94 -14.29
N SER A 4 -6.56 -2.84 -14.75
CA SER A 4 -6.99 -1.74 -13.88
C SER A 4 -8.10 -2.18 -12.90
N GLU A 5 -9.03 -3.01 -13.35
CA GLU A 5 -10.07 -3.55 -12.46
C GLU A 5 -9.48 -4.52 -11.43
N GLU A 6 -8.53 -5.37 -11.82
CA GLU A 6 -7.88 -6.33 -10.92
C GLU A 6 -7.04 -5.63 -9.84
N THR A 7 -6.26 -4.63 -10.24
CA THR A 7 -5.45 -3.83 -9.31
C THR A 7 -6.32 -3.04 -8.34
N LEU A 8 -7.37 -2.38 -8.84
CA LEU A 8 -8.29 -1.63 -7.99
C LEU A 8 -9.08 -2.54 -7.04
N ALA A 9 -9.48 -3.74 -7.49
CA ALA A 9 -10.14 -4.72 -6.64
C ALA A 9 -9.23 -5.18 -5.51
N LEU A 10 -7.95 -5.45 -5.81
CA LEU A 10 -6.98 -5.85 -4.79
C LEU A 10 -6.68 -4.70 -3.81
N GLN A 11 -6.46 -3.48 -4.28
CA GLN A 11 -6.24 -2.32 -3.41
C GLN A 11 -7.41 -2.11 -2.44
N ARG A 12 -8.66 -2.20 -2.94
CA ARG A 12 -9.86 -2.09 -2.10
C ARG A 12 -9.95 -3.23 -1.09
N ALA A 13 -9.76 -4.47 -1.53
CA ALA A 13 -9.84 -5.62 -0.62
C ALA A 13 -8.76 -5.57 0.48
N ALA A 14 -7.55 -5.12 0.14
CA ALA A 14 -6.46 -4.92 1.10
C ALA A 14 -6.80 -3.79 2.08
N HIS A 15 -7.26 -2.65 1.59
CA HIS A 15 -7.70 -1.53 2.42
C HIS A 15 -8.83 -1.93 3.38
N ASP A 16 -9.89 -2.57 2.88
CA ASP A 16 -11.02 -3.05 3.70
C ASP A 16 -10.59 -4.06 4.78
N LEU A 17 -9.50 -4.81 4.55
CA LEU A 17 -8.95 -5.74 5.52
C LEU A 17 -8.11 -5.01 6.59
N MET A 18 -7.30 -4.03 6.19
CA MET A 18 -6.48 -3.24 7.12
C MET A 18 -7.32 -2.38 8.07
N TYR A 19 -8.46 -1.87 7.60
CA TYR A 19 -9.39 -1.05 8.40
C TYR A 19 -10.50 -1.85 9.10
N LEU A 20 -10.45 -3.19 9.05
CA LEU A 20 -11.47 -4.03 9.65
C LEU A 20 -11.52 -3.85 11.17
N GLY A 21 -12.68 -3.47 11.70
CA GLY A 21 -12.90 -3.26 13.13
C GLY A 21 -12.60 -1.85 13.65
N MET A 22 -12.13 -0.94 12.78
CA MET A 22 -11.95 0.49 13.10
C MET A 22 -13.27 1.23 13.31
N ASP A 23 -14.39 0.65 12.85
CA ASP A 23 -15.75 1.19 12.97
C ASP A 23 -16.44 0.86 14.30
N GLY A 24 -15.74 0.15 15.21
CA GLY A 24 -16.27 -0.27 16.50
C GLY A 24 -17.20 -1.49 16.44
N ASN A 25 -17.38 -2.10 15.26
CA ASN A 25 -18.15 -3.34 15.13
C ASN A 25 -17.33 -4.56 15.54
N PRO A 26 -17.98 -5.63 16.05
CA PRO A 26 -17.29 -6.88 16.35
C PRO A 26 -16.64 -7.51 15.11
N VAL A 27 -15.36 -7.85 15.19
CA VAL A 27 -14.67 -8.60 14.14
C VAL A 27 -14.93 -10.09 14.34
N TYR A 28 -15.67 -10.69 13.41
CA TYR A 28 -15.92 -12.13 13.42
C TYR A 28 -14.80 -12.89 12.69
N SER A 29 -14.36 -14.00 13.29
CA SER A 29 -13.22 -14.78 12.79
C SER A 29 -13.45 -15.37 11.40
N ASP A 30 -14.68 -15.73 11.06
CA ASP A 30 -15.06 -16.27 9.75
C ASP A 30 -15.00 -15.19 8.66
N ASP A 31 -15.49 -13.98 8.94
CA ASP A 31 -15.39 -12.84 8.03
C ASP A 31 -13.92 -12.43 7.81
N LEU A 32 -13.16 -12.30 8.90
CA LEU A 32 -11.72 -11.99 8.84
C LEU A 32 -10.97 -13.03 7.99
N SER A 33 -11.20 -14.33 8.25
CA SER A 33 -10.53 -15.41 7.50
C SER A 33 -10.91 -15.39 6.03
N ARG A 34 -12.17 -15.12 5.71
CA ARG A 34 -12.66 -15.00 4.32
C ARG A 34 -11.99 -13.82 3.60
N ARG A 35 -11.97 -12.64 4.20
CA ARG A 35 -11.36 -11.44 3.60
C ARG A 35 -9.86 -11.61 3.41
N ASN A 36 -9.17 -12.12 4.42
CA ASN A 36 -7.74 -12.42 4.35
C ASN A 36 -7.42 -13.43 3.24
N GLY A 37 -8.20 -14.50 3.13
CA GLY A 37 -8.05 -15.49 2.06
C GLY A 37 -8.27 -14.90 0.66
N GLU A 38 -9.22 -13.98 0.52
CA GLU A 38 -9.48 -13.31 -0.77
C GLU A 38 -8.35 -12.36 -1.15
N VAL A 39 -7.84 -11.54 -0.23
CA VAL A 39 -6.69 -10.66 -0.47
C VAL A 39 -5.46 -11.48 -0.89
N TYR A 40 -5.17 -12.57 -0.19
CA TYR A 40 -4.06 -13.47 -0.55
C TYR A 40 -4.24 -14.07 -1.95
N ARG A 41 -5.44 -14.54 -2.28
CA ARG A 41 -5.77 -15.14 -3.59
C ARG A 41 -5.59 -14.12 -4.72
N LEU A 42 -6.10 -12.90 -4.54
CA LEU A 42 -5.99 -11.82 -5.52
C LEU A 42 -4.52 -11.38 -5.70
N THR A 43 -3.78 -11.21 -4.61
CA THR A 43 -2.36 -10.86 -4.63
C THR A 43 -1.54 -11.89 -5.38
N THR A 44 -1.73 -13.17 -5.04
CA THR A 44 -1.03 -14.30 -5.67
C THR A 44 -1.38 -14.41 -7.16
N ALA A 45 -2.65 -14.20 -7.53
CA ALA A 45 -3.07 -14.22 -8.93
C ALA A 45 -2.43 -13.07 -9.73
N LEU A 46 -2.44 -11.85 -9.19
CA LEU A 46 -1.84 -10.68 -9.83
C LEU A 46 -0.33 -10.84 -9.98
N TYR A 47 0.36 -11.29 -8.94
CA TYR A 47 1.81 -11.55 -8.97
C TYR A 47 2.17 -12.64 -10.01
N ASN A 48 1.48 -13.79 -9.97
CA ASN A 48 1.74 -14.90 -10.89
C ASN A 48 1.37 -14.61 -12.35
N SER A 49 0.48 -13.64 -12.59
CA SER A 49 0.16 -13.21 -13.95
C SER A 49 1.37 -12.62 -14.69
N GLY A 50 2.35 -12.10 -13.94
CA GLY A 50 3.52 -11.41 -14.49
C GLY A 50 3.20 -10.11 -15.23
N VAL A 51 1.94 -9.66 -15.23
CA VAL A 51 1.50 -8.47 -15.93
C VAL A 51 2.03 -7.24 -15.19
N LYS A 52 2.79 -6.40 -15.90
CA LYS A 52 3.38 -5.19 -15.30
C LYS A 52 2.58 -3.92 -15.58
N GLY A 53 1.79 -3.87 -16.66
CA GLY A 53 1.21 -2.63 -17.17
C GLY A 53 2.07 -2.00 -18.25
N SER A 54 1.46 -1.20 -19.12
CA SER A 54 2.11 -0.58 -20.28
C SER A 54 2.60 0.83 -19.97
N THR A 55 1.90 1.55 -19.09
CA THR A 55 2.28 2.91 -18.66
C THR A 55 2.93 2.90 -17.27
N VAL A 56 3.64 3.97 -16.92
CA VAL A 56 4.24 4.15 -15.58
C VAL A 56 3.15 4.16 -14.50
N GLU A 57 2.00 4.78 -14.77
CA GLU A 57 0.86 4.79 -13.84
C GLU A 57 0.24 3.41 -13.64
N GLU A 58 0.10 2.61 -14.70
CA GLU A 58 -0.38 1.22 -14.57
C GLU A 58 0.62 0.37 -13.78
N GLN A 59 1.92 0.54 -14.06
CA GLN A 59 2.98 -0.15 -13.31
C GLN A 59 2.97 0.23 -11.83
N ALA A 60 2.80 1.51 -11.51
CA ALA A 60 2.67 2.00 -10.14
C ALA A 60 1.43 1.41 -9.45
N ASN A 61 0.28 1.35 -10.13
CA ASN A 61 -0.94 0.75 -9.58
C ASN A 61 -0.77 -0.75 -9.30
N VAL A 62 -0.09 -1.49 -10.19
CA VAL A 62 0.23 -2.90 -9.96
C VAL A 62 1.14 -3.07 -8.74
N CYS A 63 2.21 -2.27 -8.64
CA CYS A 63 3.14 -2.37 -7.51
C CYS A 63 2.47 -2.00 -6.19
N LEU A 64 1.69 -0.91 -6.16
CA LEU A 64 0.91 -0.52 -5.00
C LEU A 64 -0.07 -1.62 -4.58
N ALA A 65 -0.81 -2.19 -5.53
CA ALA A 65 -1.76 -3.27 -5.23
C ALA A 65 -1.06 -4.51 -4.63
N LEU A 66 0.11 -4.87 -5.16
CA LEU A 66 0.89 -6.00 -4.66
C LEU A 66 1.45 -5.72 -3.25
N LEU A 67 2.04 -4.55 -3.02
CA LEU A 67 2.55 -4.18 -1.69
C LEU A 67 1.42 -4.16 -0.67
N MET A 68 0.32 -3.45 -0.95
CA MET A 68 -0.84 -3.44 -0.05
C MET A 68 -1.40 -4.84 0.20
N GLY A 69 -1.51 -5.67 -0.84
CA GLY A 69 -2.01 -7.03 -0.73
C GLY A 69 -1.13 -7.92 0.14
N TYR A 70 0.20 -7.83 -0.04
CA TYR A 70 1.14 -8.52 0.83
C TYR A 70 1.09 -7.97 2.25
N SER A 71 1.21 -6.67 2.48
CA SER A 71 1.21 -6.09 3.83
C SER A 71 -0.10 -6.37 4.59
N ALA A 72 -1.25 -6.36 3.92
CA ALA A 72 -2.55 -6.64 4.53
C ALA A 72 -2.79 -8.14 4.84
N SER A 73 -2.25 -9.06 4.03
CA SER A 73 -2.51 -10.49 4.23
C SER A 73 -1.60 -11.11 5.30
N PHE A 74 -2.21 -11.87 6.21
CA PHE A 74 -1.50 -12.65 7.22
C PHE A 74 -1.05 -14.03 6.72
N ILE A 75 -1.44 -14.42 5.49
CA ILE A 75 -1.03 -15.69 4.91
C ILE A 75 0.37 -15.54 4.34
N ASP A 76 1.30 -16.36 4.82
CA ASP A 76 2.66 -16.44 4.32
C ASP A 76 3.10 -17.91 4.30
N HIS A 77 3.49 -18.43 3.13
CA HIS A 77 4.09 -19.76 3.00
C HIS A 77 5.61 -19.71 2.82
N GLY A 78 6.23 -18.56 3.13
CA GLY A 78 7.67 -18.31 3.05
C GLY A 78 8.11 -17.55 1.79
N GLU A 79 7.18 -17.22 0.90
CA GLU A 79 7.41 -16.51 -0.35
C GLU A 79 7.24 -14.98 -0.23
N LYS A 80 6.51 -14.51 0.79
CA LYS A 80 6.06 -13.12 0.91
C LYS A 80 7.23 -12.12 0.85
N GLN A 81 8.26 -12.32 1.67
CA GLN A 81 9.39 -11.38 1.72
C GLN A 81 10.14 -11.27 0.38
N LYS A 82 10.29 -12.39 -0.33
CA LYS A 82 10.94 -12.40 -1.63
C LYS A 82 10.12 -11.61 -2.65
N HIS A 83 8.80 -11.81 -2.66
CA HIS A 83 7.92 -11.12 -3.60
C HIS A 83 7.87 -9.61 -3.29
N ILE A 84 7.83 -9.22 -2.02
CA ILE A 84 7.92 -7.81 -1.61
C ILE A 84 9.21 -7.20 -2.15
N GLN A 85 10.37 -7.85 -1.95
CA GLN A 85 11.65 -7.33 -2.47
C GLN A 85 11.64 -7.15 -3.99
N GLU A 86 11.13 -8.13 -4.74
CA GLU A 86 11.04 -8.02 -6.21
C GLU A 86 10.09 -6.90 -6.67
N VAL A 87 9.05 -6.60 -5.89
CA VAL A 87 8.16 -5.47 -6.15
C VAL A 87 8.85 -4.15 -5.80
N LEU A 88 9.55 -4.06 -4.66
CA LEU A 88 10.34 -2.89 -4.27
C LEU A 88 11.42 -2.55 -5.30
N ASP A 89 12.13 -3.56 -5.81
CA ASP A 89 13.14 -3.39 -6.87
C ASP A 89 12.54 -2.72 -8.12
N ARG A 90 11.28 -3.01 -8.44
CA ARG A 90 10.55 -2.35 -9.54
C ARG A 90 10.07 -0.94 -9.19
N CYS A 91 9.75 -0.70 -7.92
CA CYS A 91 9.23 0.59 -7.48
C CYS A 91 10.26 1.71 -7.64
N TRP A 92 11.55 1.44 -7.48
CA TRP A 92 12.61 2.44 -7.63
C TRP A 92 12.55 3.17 -8.99
N ASP A 93 12.57 2.42 -10.10
CA ASP A 93 12.50 3.00 -11.44
C ASP A 93 11.16 3.74 -11.69
N ILE A 94 10.07 3.23 -11.09
CA ILE A 94 8.72 3.79 -11.24
C ILE A 94 8.60 5.11 -10.48
N LEU A 95 9.11 5.18 -9.25
CA LEU A 95 9.05 6.36 -8.39
C LEU A 95 9.77 7.55 -9.03
N ASP A 96 10.93 7.32 -9.65
CA ASP A 96 11.67 8.36 -10.38
C ASP A 96 10.90 8.91 -11.58
N ALA A 97 10.17 8.04 -12.30
CA ALA A 97 9.42 8.41 -13.50
C ALA A 97 8.01 8.97 -13.21
N LEU A 98 7.44 8.69 -12.04
CA LEU A 98 6.07 9.04 -11.70
C LEU A 98 5.98 10.52 -11.28
N PRO A 99 5.03 11.32 -11.83
CA PRO A 99 4.83 12.70 -11.40
C PRO A 99 4.21 12.76 -10.00
N ALA A 100 4.40 13.90 -9.33
CA ALA A 100 3.78 14.19 -8.04
C ALA A 100 2.25 14.01 -8.13
N SER A 101 1.72 13.06 -7.37
CA SER A 101 0.32 12.64 -7.43
C SER A 101 -0.05 11.87 -6.16
N LEU A 102 -1.35 11.68 -5.92
CA LEU A 102 -1.84 10.83 -4.83
C LEU A 102 -1.33 9.38 -4.95
N LEU A 103 -1.27 8.85 -6.18
CA LEU A 103 -0.71 7.53 -6.45
C LEU A 103 0.75 7.44 -6.02
N LYS A 104 1.55 8.48 -6.33
CA LYS A 104 2.95 8.54 -5.93
C LYS A 104 3.10 8.57 -4.41
N LEU A 105 2.30 9.38 -3.71
CA LEU A 105 2.33 9.41 -2.25
C LEU A 105 2.02 8.04 -1.65
N ARG A 106 0.95 7.37 -2.09
CA ARG A 106 0.57 6.04 -1.60
C ARG A 106 1.65 4.99 -1.86
N LEU A 107 2.28 5.04 -3.03
CA LEU A 107 3.38 4.13 -3.36
C LEU A 107 4.63 4.41 -2.50
N LEU A 108 4.96 5.68 -2.26
CA LEU A 108 6.03 6.09 -1.35
C LEU A 108 5.76 5.59 0.07
N THR A 109 4.54 5.76 0.59
CA THR A 109 4.15 5.25 1.92
C THR A 109 4.32 3.73 2.00
N ALA A 110 3.84 2.99 1.00
CA ALA A 110 3.95 1.53 0.96
C ALA A 110 5.42 1.08 0.89
N CYS A 111 6.26 1.76 0.10
CA CYS A 111 7.69 1.44 0.04
C CYS A 111 8.39 1.77 1.36
N TYR A 112 8.13 2.94 1.93
CA TYR A 112 8.71 3.38 3.20
C TYR A 112 8.38 2.41 4.33
N GLY A 113 7.15 1.88 4.41
CA GLY A 113 6.78 0.90 5.43
C GLY A 113 7.58 -0.41 5.38
N GLU A 114 8.22 -0.73 4.25
CA GLU A 114 9.04 -1.94 4.09
C GLU A 114 10.55 -1.66 4.26
N VAL A 115 11.03 -0.45 3.91
CA VAL A 115 12.48 -0.14 3.88
C VAL A 115 12.94 0.93 4.88
N PHE A 116 12.03 1.73 5.41
CA PHE A 116 12.28 2.84 6.36
C PHE A 116 13.36 3.83 5.89
N ASP A 117 13.39 4.12 4.59
CA ASP A 117 14.38 5.00 3.97
C ASP A 117 13.91 6.46 3.96
N GLU A 118 14.65 7.35 4.64
CA GLU A 118 14.27 8.76 4.84
C GLU A 118 14.05 9.56 3.53
N PRO A 119 14.81 9.37 2.43
CA PRO A 119 14.54 10.02 1.15
C PRO A 119 13.12 9.80 0.61
N LEU A 120 12.52 8.62 0.86
CA LEU A 120 11.13 8.35 0.47
C LEU A 120 10.15 9.20 1.28
N ALA A 121 10.43 9.38 2.57
CA ALA A 121 9.67 10.26 3.45
C ALA A 121 9.83 11.73 3.04
N ASP A 122 11.03 12.18 2.70
CA ASP A 122 11.26 13.55 2.24
C ASP A 122 10.48 13.86 0.96
N GLU A 123 10.47 12.94 0.00
CA GLU A 123 9.68 13.11 -1.23
C GLU A 123 8.17 13.14 -0.94
N GLY A 124 7.68 12.27 -0.06
CA GLY A 124 6.28 12.28 0.38
C GLY A 124 5.88 13.61 1.04
N ARG A 125 6.73 14.15 1.92
CA ARG A 125 6.53 15.47 2.55
C ARG A 125 6.46 16.59 1.51
N ILE A 126 7.31 16.55 0.47
CA ILE A 126 7.29 17.53 -0.64
C ILE A 126 5.98 17.46 -1.41
N ILE A 127 5.48 16.25 -1.71
CA ILE A 127 4.19 16.08 -2.41
C ILE A 127 3.05 16.64 -1.58
N ILE A 128 2.98 16.32 -0.29
CA ILE A 128 1.94 16.82 0.61
C ILE A 128 1.98 18.36 0.70
N ALA A 129 3.17 18.95 0.82
CA ALA A 129 3.36 20.39 0.86
C ALA A 129 2.94 21.11 -0.44
N SER A 130 2.88 20.38 -1.57
CA SER A 130 2.43 20.92 -2.86
C SER A 130 0.90 21.03 -2.97
N TRP A 131 0.14 20.37 -2.09
CA TRP A 131 -1.31 20.39 -2.11
C TRP A 131 -1.89 21.60 -1.36
N ASP A 132 -3.03 22.10 -1.82
CA ASP A 132 -3.78 23.13 -1.11
C ASP A 132 -4.49 22.52 0.09
N SER A 133 -4.01 22.87 1.29
CA SER A 133 -4.52 22.36 2.56
C SER A 133 -5.99 22.71 2.81
N THR A 134 -6.53 23.72 2.12
CA THR A 134 -7.94 24.14 2.27
C THR A 134 -8.90 23.34 1.38
N SER A 135 -8.38 22.55 0.44
CA SER A 135 -9.18 21.84 -0.57
C SER A 135 -8.81 20.36 -0.71
N LEU A 136 -8.30 19.73 0.34
CA LEU A 136 -7.93 18.31 0.32
C LEU A 136 -9.16 17.40 0.19
N THR A 137 -9.07 16.39 -0.68
CA THR A 137 -10.10 15.34 -0.75
C THR A 137 -9.98 14.37 0.42
N VAL A 138 -11.02 13.57 0.64
CA VAL A 138 -11.03 12.54 1.71
C VAL A 138 -9.88 11.55 1.51
N GLU A 139 -9.64 11.12 0.28
CA GLU A 139 -8.58 10.17 -0.06
C GLU A 139 -7.17 10.76 0.13
N GLN A 140 -7.02 12.09 -0.06
CA GLN A 140 -5.77 12.79 0.23
C GLN A 140 -5.54 12.91 1.74
N GLN A 141 -6.59 13.22 2.50
CA GLN A 141 -6.49 13.30 3.97
C GLN A 141 -6.11 11.95 4.57
N GLU A 142 -6.77 10.88 4.13
CA GLU A 142 -6.46 9.52 4.53
C GLU A 142 -5.02 9.13 4.16
N ALA A 143 -4.57 9.40 2.93
CA ALA A 143 -3.19 9.10 2.53
C ALA A 143 -2.14 9.92 3.31
N ILE A 144 -2.47 11.14 3.73
CA ILE A 144 -1.61 11.95 4.61
C ILE A 144 -1.52 11.32 6.00
N GLU A 145 -2.65 10.87 6.55
CA GLU A 145 -2.71 10.22 7.86
C GLU A 145 -1.94 8.90 7.86
N GLU A 146 -2.16 8.04 6.86
CA GLU A 146 -1.40 6.79 6.67
C GLU A 146 0.11 7.06 6.57
N PHE A 147 0.50 8.09 5.79
CA PHE A 147 1.89 8.49 5.63
C PHE A 147 2.53 8.99 6.93
N GLN A 148 1.80 9.83 7.68
CA GLN A 148 2.25 10.31 9.00
C GLN A 148 2.39 9.15 9.99
N ASN A 149 1.40 8.26 10.06
CA ASN A 149 1.45 7.09 10.93
C ASN A 149 2.65 6.18 10.62
N ALA A 150 2.99 5.99 9.35
CA ALA A 150 4.16 5.20 8.95
C ALA A 150 5.48 5.86 9.43
N ILE A 151 5.60 7.18 9.29
CA ILE A 151 6.80 7.94 9.67
C ILE A 151 6.94 8.08 11.18
N ASP A 152 5.83 8.26 11.90
CA ASP A 152 5.84 8.47 13.34
C ASP A 152 6.09 7.16 14.11
N ASN A 153 5.87 6.01 13.46
CA ASN A 153 6.04 4.68 14.06
C ASN A 153 7.03 3.79 13.28
N PRO A 154 8.29 4.20 13.07
CA PRO A 154 9.27 3.43 12.31
C PRO A 154 9.77 2.20 13.09
N TYR A 155 9.71 2.24 14.42
CA TYR A 155 10.27 1.22 15.29
C TYR A 155 9.25 0.74 16.34
N PRO A 156 8.83 -0.54 16.30
CA PRO A 156 7.85 -1.08 17.26
C PRO A 156 8.28 -1.02 18.72
N TRP A 157 9.57 -0.90 19.01
CA TRP A 157 10.10 -0.85 20.39
C TRP A 157 10.17 0.57 20.97
N GLU A 158 9.77 1.59 20.22
CA GLU A 158 9.72 3.00 20.66
C GLU A 158 8.32 3.44 21.13
N GLU A 159 7.37 2.50 21.24
CA GLU A 159 6.03 2.76 21.77
C GLU A 159 6.11 3.47 23.13
N VAL A 160 5.33 4.55 23.27
CA VAL A 160 5.23 5.33 24.50
C VAL A 160 4.62 4.43 25.58
N LYS A 161 5.30 4.29 26.71
CA LYS A 161 4.77 3.54 27.85
C LYS A 161 3.65 4.36 28.50
N ASP A 162 2.46 3.76 28.58
CA ASP A 162 1.30 4.26 29.33
C ASP A 162 1.59 4.49 30.83
#